data_AF-A0A496UYZ0-F1
#
_entry.id   AF-A0A496UYZ0-F1
#
_cell.length_a   1.000
_cell.length_b   1.000
_cell.length_c   1.000
_cell.angle_alpha   90.00
_cell.angle_beta   90.00
_cell.angle_gamma   90.00
#
_symmetry.space_group_name_H-M   'P 1'
#
loop_
_entity.id
_entity.type
_entity.pdbx_description
1 polymer ?
#
loop_
_entity_poly.entity_id
_entity_poly.type
_entity_poly.pdbx_seq_one_letter_code
_entity_poly.pdbx_strand_id
1 'polypeptide(L)'
;MNELIEEIETDESDEVREMPSRNHSFTQARITCLFSNDERFSPFVELSLDVSQMELSQFGLKIKDEIIPDICLYPNSVGFNDDEDELKMQEMPLLAVEIISPKQAISDILAKFKAYFALGIKSCWLVVPPIKTVAVYSQPSHYKTFVMDMTEVIDEVMDIRLPIQKIFR
;
A
#
# COMPACT_ATOMS: atom_id res chain seq x y z
N MET A 1 -13.23 49.70 20.67
CA MET A 1 -12.23 49.31 19.66
C MET A 1 -11.82 47.91 20.03
N ASN A 2 -12.57 46.93 19.54
CA ASN A 2 -12.28 45.51 19.78
C ASN A 2 -11.20 45.11 18.78
N GLU A 3 -10.02 44.83 19.28
CA GLU A 3 -9.03 44.07 18.51
C GLU A 3 -9.56 42.65 18.38
N LEU A 4 -9.98 42.30 17.16
CA LEU A 4 -10.20 40.91 16.76
C LEU A 4 -8.84 40.23 16.80
N ILE A 5 -8.64 39.37 17.79
CA ILE A 5 -7.65 38.31 17.71
C ILE A 5 -8.28 37.29 16.74
N GLU A 6 -7.76 37.23 15.52
CA GLU A 6 -7.99 36.10 14.63
C GLU A 6 -7.46 34.86 15.34
N GLU A 7 -8.40 34.03 15.82
CA GLU A 7 -8.10 32.64 16.15
C GLU A 7 -7.61 32.00 14.86
N ILE A 8 -6.29 31.78 14.78
CA ILE A 8 -5.70 30.89 13.79
C ILE A 8 -6.32 29.52 14.11
N GLU A 9 -7.32 29.11 13.31
CA GLU A 9 -7.73 27.73 13.21
C GLU A 9 -6.48 26.94 12.79
N THR A 10 -5.77 26.41 13.77
CA THR A 10 -4.79 25.36 13.53
C THR A 10 -5.59 24.19 13.02
N ASP A 11 -5.50 23.95 11.72
CA ASP A 11 -6.03 22.78 11.04
C ASP A 11 -5.39 21.54 11.69
N GLU A 12 -6.00 21.02 12.76
CA GLU A 12 -5.62 19.78 13.45
C GLU A 12 -5.98 18.56 12.58
N SER A 13 -5.57 18.58 11.31
CA SER A 13 -5.35 17.36 10.53
C SER A 13 -3.93 16.87 10.79
N ASP A 14 -3.61 16.65 12.07
CA ASP A 14 -2.52 15.76 12.47
C ASP A 14 -2.94 14.31 12.15
N GLU A 15 -3.19 14.00 10.87
CA GLU A 15 -2.83 12.69 10.38
C GLU A 15 -1.32 12.61 10.60
N VAL A 16 -0.93 11.94 11.69
CA VAL A 16 0.45 11.56 11.94
C VAL A 16 0.90 10.86 10.67
N ARG A 17 1.59 11.58 9.77
CA ARG A 17 2.29 10.98 8.65
C ARG A 17 3.16 9.90 9.27
N GLU A 18 2.78 8.65 9.08
CA GLU A 18 3.51 7.53 9.63
C GLU A 18 4.91 7.58 9.03
N MET A 19 5.86 8.16 9.77
CA MET A 19 7.20 8.33 9.23
C MET A 19 7.80 6.94 8.97
N PRO A 20 8.15 6.61 7.72
CA PRO A 20 8.63 5.30 7.39
C PRO A 20 9.97 5.06 8.11
N SER A 21 10.04 3.95 8.84
CA SER A 21 11.26 3.55 9.55
C SER A 21 12.35 3.07 8.57
N ARG A 22 13.61 2.98 9.02
CA ARG A 22 14.73 2.45 8.19
C ARG A 22 14.38 1.12 7.51
N ASN A 23 13.74 0.21 8.25
CA ASN A 23 13.41 -1.11 7.72
C ASN A 23 12.21 -1.06 6.77
N HIS A 24 11.25 -0.18 7.01
CA HIS A 24 10.14 0.07 6.07
C HIS A 24 10.70 0.55 4.73
N SER A 25 11.45 1.66 4.73
CA SER A 25 12.02 2.26 3.52
C SER A 25 12.93 1.29 2.76
N PHE A 26 13.79 0.54 3.46
CA PHE A 26 14.63 -0.48 2.82
C PHE A 26 13.80 -1.57 2.14
N THR A 27 12.77 -2.06 2.83
CA THR A 27 11.91 -3.15 2.33
C THR A 27 11.08 -2.67 1.15
N GLN A 28 10.55 -1.45 1.20
CA GLN A 28 9.82 -0.83 0.11
C GLN A 28 10.66 -0.78 -1.16
N ALA A 29 11.86 -0.20 -1.08
CA ALA A 29 12.78 -0.11 -2.21
C ALA A 29 13.16 -1.49 -2.79
N ARG A 30 13.38 -2.49 -1.93
CA ARG A 30 13.70 -3.86 -2.36
C ARG A 30 12.54 -4.52 -3.10
N ILE A 31 11.33 -4.44 -2.56
CA ILE A 31 10.14 -5.02 -3.19
C ILE A 31 9.86 -4.35 -4.53
N THR A 32 9.89 -3.01 -4.59
CA THR A 32 9.72 -2.26 -5.84
C THR A 32 10.73 -2.71 -6.89
N CYS A 33 12.03 -2.79 -6.54
CA CYS A 33 13.07 -3.25 -7.47
C CYS A 33 12.86 -4.70 -7.93
N LEU A 34 12.40 -5.58 -7.04
CA LEU A 34 12.09 -6.97 -7.38
C LEU A 34 10.92 -7.06 -8.36
N PHE A 35 9.85 -6.31 -8.12
CA PHE A 35 8.71 -6.21 -9.03
C PHE A 35 9.08 -5.61 -10.39
N SER A 36 9.94 -4.60 -10.43
CA SER A 36 10.40 -3.99 -11.70
C SER A 36 11.15 -4.96 -12.63
N ASN A 37 11.57 -6.14 -12.15
CA ASN A 37 12.18 -7.16 -13.02
C ASN A 37 11.14 -8.02 -13.77
N ASP A 38 9.85 -7.91 -13.42
CA ASP A 38 8.77 -8.59 -14.10
C ASP A 38 8.13 -7.64 -15.12
N GLU A 39 8.47 -7.84 -16.40
CA GLU A 39 8.02 -6.97 -17.50
C GLU A 39 6.50 -6.93 -17.69
N ARG A 40 5.72 -7.77 -16.99
CA ARG A 40 4.26 -7.75 -17.02
C ARG A 40 3.67 -6.58 -16.22
N PHE A 41 4.44 -5.98 -15.31
CA PHE A 41 3.93 -5.01 -14.34
C PHE A 41 4.74 -3.71 -14.29
N SER A 42 4.05 -2.65 -13.90
CA SER A 42 4.64 -1.36 -13.53
C SER A 42 4.40 -1.11 -12.04
N PRO A 43 5.46 -1.08 -11.20
CA PRO A 43 5.31 -0.73 -9.80
C PRO A 43 5.30 0.78 -9.59
N PHE A 44 4.37 1.23 -8.74
CA PHE A 44 4.30 2.60 -8.25
C PHE A 44 4.44 2.59 -6.72
N VAL A 45 4.98 3.66 -6.15
CA VAL A 45 5.17 3.82 -4.70
C VAL A 45 4.42 5.06 -4.24
N GLU A 46 3.76 4.98 -3.07
CA GLU A 46 3.02 6.09 -2.47
C GLU A 46 2.03 6.78 -3.43
N LEU A 47 1.41 6.00 -4.33
CA LEU A 47 0.48 6.54 -5.32
C LEU A 47 -0.91 6.74 -4.71
N SER A 48 -1.47 7.95 -4.84
CA SER A 48 -2.82 8.23 -4.38
C SER A 48 -3.86 7.56 -5.27
N LEU A 49 -4.75 6.75 -4.68
CA LEU A 49 -5.86 6.11 -5.37
C LEU A 49 -7.16 6.85 -5.03
N ASP A 50 -7.91 7.26 -6.04
CA ASP A 50 -9.19 7.95 -5.85
C ASP A 50 -10.28 6.98 -5.36
N VAL A 51 -10.77 7.22 -4.15
CA VAL A 51 -11.85 6.43 -3.52
C VAL A 51 -13.07 7.28 -3.19
N SER A 52 -13.16 8.50 -3.73
CA SER A 52 -14.24 9.45 -3.47
C SER A 52 -15.64 8.91 -3.80
N GLN A 53 -15.73 7.95 -4.72
CA GLN A 53 -16.99 7.33 -5.14
C GLN A 53 -17.44 6.17 -4.23
N MET A 54 -16.72 5.85 -3.14
CA MET A 54 -17.01 4.73 -2.25
C MET A 54 -17.12 5.15 -0.78
N GLU A 55 -18.17 4.68 -0.10
CA GLU A 55 -18.24 4.78 1.37
C GLU A 55 -17.33 3.73 2.02
N LEU A 56 -16.11 4.15 2.37
CA LEU A 56 -15.12 3.31 3.07
C LEU A 56 -15.25 3.32 4.60
N SER A 57 -16.12 4.17 5.15
CA SER A 57 -16.40 4.26 6.58
C SER A 57 -16.87 2.92 7.18
N GLN A 58 -17.52 2.08 6.37
CA GLN A 58 -17.92 0.72 6.73
C GLN A 58 -16.74 -0.20 7.09
N PHE A 59 -15.53 0.11 6.63
CA PHE A 59 -14.32 -0.64 6.95
C PHE A 59 -13.56 -0.08 8.16
N GLY A 60 -14.07 0.99 8.79
CA GLY A 60 -13.42 1.66 9.92
C GLY A 60 -12.31 2.62 9.51
N LEU A 61 -12.17 2.90 8.21
CA LEU A 61 -11.21 3.86 7.68
C LEU A 61 -11.79 5.29 7.79
N LYS A 62 -11.02 6.21 8.36
CA LYS A 62 -11.34 7.66 8.37
C LYS A 62 -10.80 8.35 7.12
N ILE A 63 -10.93 7.69 5.98
CA ILE A 63 -10.46 8.19 4.70
C ILE A 63 -11.63 8.87 4.00
N LYS A 64 -11.42 10.09 3.50
CA LYS A 64 -12.44 10.79 2.70
C LYS A 64 -12.34 10.42 1.23
N ASP A 65 -11.22 10.76 0.58
CA ASP A 65 -11.19 10.79 -0.88
C ASP A 65 -10.02 10.02 -1.50
N GLU A 66 -9.04 9.57 -0.71
CA GLU A 66 -7.88 8.84 -1.24
C GLU A 66 -7.31 7.78 -0.30
N ILE A 67 -6.79 6.70 -0.87
CA ILE A 67 -6.02 5.70 -0.15
C ILE A 67 -4.65 5.53 -0.80
N ILE A 68 -3.60 5.48 0.00
CA ILE A 68 -2.21 5.40 -0.47
C ILE A 68 -1.60 4.06 0.00
N PRO A 69 -1.38 3.09 -0.91
CA PRO A 69 -0.55 1.92 -0.61
C PRO A 69 0.94 2.27 -0.66
N ASP A 70 1.75 1.58 0.14
CA ASP A 70 3.22 1.75 0.09
C ASP A 70 3.76 1.39 -1.30
N ILE A 71 3.22 0.33 -1.90
CA ILE A 71 3.54 -0.09 -3.27
C ILE A 71 2.26 -0.63 -3.92
N CYS A 72 2.05 -0.32 -5.19
CA CYS A 72 1.02 -0.96 -6.00
C CYS A 72 1.53 -1.38 -7.37
N LEU A 73 0.89 -2.38 -7.98
CA LEU A 73 1.23 -2.88 -9.31
C LEU A 73 0.10 -2.64 -10.29
N TYR A 74 0.42 -2.04 -11.42
CA TYR A 74 -0.42 -1.96 -12.60
C TYR A 74 0.10 -2.88 -13.71
N PRO A 75 -0.71 -3.20 -14.74
CA PRO A 75 -0.17 -3.77 -15.97
C PRO A 75 0.92 -2.86 -16.54
N ASN A 76 1.89 -3.43 -17.26
CA ASN A 76 2.98 -2.67 -17.90
C ASN A 76 2.53 -1.62 -18.92
N SER A 77 1.27 -1.65 -19.37
CA SER A 77 0.66 -0.63 -20.22
C SER A 77 0.43 0.70 -19.50
N VAL A 78 0.39 0.67 -18.16
CA VAL A 78 0.36 1.87 -17.32
C VAL A 78 1.80 2.22 -16.98
N GLY A 79 2.23 3.44 -17.31
CA GLY A 79 3.60 3.90 -17.11
C GLY A 79 3.66 5.40 -16.94
N PHE A 80 4.75 6.01 -17.39
CA PHE A 80 4.86 7.46 -17.44
C PHE A 80 3.76 8.05 -18.33
N ASN A 81 3.06 9.07 -17.84
CA ASN A 81 2.06 9.80 -18.60
C ASN A 81 2.69 11.07 -19.18
N ASP A 82 2.87 11.11 -20.50
CA ASP A 82 3.46 12.26 -21.21
C ASP A 82 2.49 13.46 -21.33
N ASP A 83 1.18 13.25 -21.11
CA ASP A 83 0.15 14.25 -21.34
C ASP A 83 -0.15 15.08 -20.07
N GLU A 84 -0.75 14.46 -19.06
CA GLU A 84 -1.13 15.12 -17.79
C GLU A 84 -0.90 14.18 -16.60
N ASP A 85 -0.36 14.72 -15.51
CA ASP A 85 -0.10 13.96 -14.29
C ASP A 85 -1.41 13.71 -13.52
N GLU A 86 -1.63 12.47 -13.12
CA GLU A 86 -2.82 12.06 -12.37
C GLU A 86 -2.56 12.16 -10.86
N LEU A 87 -3.01 13.25 -10.24
CA LEU A 87 -2.83 13.45 -8.79
C LEU A 87 -3.47 12.36 -7.92
N LYS A 88 -4.59 11.79 -8.40
CA LYS A 88 -5.26 10.63 -7.81
C LYS A 88 -5.67 9.69 -8.93
N MET A 89 -5.17 8.47 -8.88
CA MET A 89 -5.41 7.49 -9.91
C MET A 89 -6.80 6.88 -9.73
N GLN A 90 -7.64 6.99 -10.77
CA GLN A 90 -9.00 6.44 -10.76
C GLN A 90 -9.03 4.94 -11.05
N GLU A 91 -8.13 4.47 -11.92
CA GLU A 91 -7.98 3.05 -12.18
C GLU A 91 -7.29 2.38 -10.99
N MET A 92 -7.90 1.32 -10.45
CA MET A 92 -7.35 0.60 -9.30
C MET A 92 -6.22 -0.36 -9.71
N PRO A 93 -5.17 -0.52 -8.88
CA PRO A 93 -4.08 -1.42 -9.21
C PRO A 93 -4.53 -2.89 -9.15
N LEU A 94 -3.75 -3.76 -9.76
CA LEU A 94 -3.98 -5.20 -9.67
C LEU A 94 -3.60 -5.76 -8.29
N LEU A 95 -2.57 -5.18 -7.67
CA LEU A 95 -2.01 -5.61 -6.39
C LEU A 95 -1.61 -4.39 -5.56
N ALA A 96 -1.82 -4.48 -4.24
CA ALA A 96 -1.33 -3.50 -3.27
C ALA A 96 -0.43 -4.16 -2.21
N VAL A 97 0.61 -3.48 -1.76
CA VAL A 97 1.50 -3.89 -0.67
C VAL A 97 1.45 -2.86 0.44
N GLU A 98 1.32 -3.34 1.67
CA GLU A 98 1.46 -2.56 2.89
C GLU A 98 2.58 -3.16 3.74
N ILE A 99 3.52 -2.32 4.13
CA ILE A 99 4.70 -2.63 4.92
C ILE A 99 4.47 -2.03 6.28
N ILE A 100 4.28 -2.86 7.30
CA ILE A 100 3.93 -2.34 8.62
C ILE A 100 5.07 -1.49 9.21
N SER A 101 4.75 -0.26 9.58
CA SER A 101 5.63 0.60 10.34
C SER A 101 5.60 0.24 11.83
N PRO A 102 6.64 0.54 12.63
CA PRO A 102 6.70 0.10 14.04
C PRO A 102 5.56 0.59 14.94
N LYS A 103 4.86 1.67 14.55
CA LYS A 103 3.79 2.28 15.33
C LYS A 103 2.39 2.02 14.74
N GLN A 104 2.32 1.49 13.54
CA GLN A 104 1.07 1.19 12.84
C GLN A 104 0.42 -0.05 13.42
N ALA A 105 -0.89 -0.02 13.61
CA ALA A 105 -1.61 -1.21 14.01
C ALA A 105 -1.88 -2.10 12.79
N ILE A 106 -1.70 -3.42 12.95
CA ILE A 106 -2.08 -4.40 11.91
C ILE A 106 -3.55 -4.24 11.52
N SER A 107 -4.42 -3.89 12.49
CA SER A 107 -5.85 -3.67 12.23
C SER A 107 -6.12 -2.60 11.18
N ASP A 108 -5.28 -1.57 11.10
CA ASP A 108 -5.46 -0.45 10.17
C ASP A 108 -5.14 -0.91 8.75
N ILE A 109 -4.06 -1.70 8.59
CA ILE A 109 -3.72 -2.35 7.32
C ILE A 109 -4.81 -3.34 6.90
N LEU A 110 -5.35 -4.15 7.83
CA LEU A 110 -6.42 -5.09 7.50
C LEU A 110 -7.72 -4.37 7.12
N ALA A 111 -7.99 -3.18 7.66
CA ALA A 111 -9.07 -2.32 7.20
C ALA A 111 -8.84 -1.83 5.77
N LYS A 112 -7.61 -1.37 5.45
CA LYS A 112 -7.22 -1.03 4.06
C LYS A 112 -7.42 -2.22 3.11
N PHE A 113 -7.04 -3.43 3.50
CA PHE A 113 -7.22 -4.62 2.65
C PHE A 113 -8.67 -4.89 2.32
N LYS A 114 -9.60 -4.73 3.28
CA LYS A 114 -11.03 -4.85 2.99
C LYS A 114 -11.49 -3.83 1.95
N ALA A 115 -11.03 -2.58 2.06
CA ALA A 115 -11.30 -1.55 1.07
C ALA A 115 -10.69 -1.90 -0.30
N TYR A 116 -9.42 -2.32 -0.35
CA TYR A 116 -8.74 -2.75 -1.57
C TYR A 116 -9.48 -3.86 -2.30
N PHE A 117 -9.89 -4.91 -1.60
CA PHE A 117 -10.68 -5.98 -2.21
C PHE A 117 -12.07 -5.51 -2.66
N ALA A 118 -12.71 -4.59 -1.92
CA ALA A 118 -13.97 -3.97 -2.35
C ALA A 118 -13.81 -3.08 -3.60
N LEU A 119 -12.63 -2.50 -3.79
CA LEU A 119 -12.21 -1.73 -4.98
C LEU A 119 -11.78 -2.62 -6.16
N GLY A 120 -11.79 -3.95 -5.99
CA GLY A 120 -11.44 -4.90 -7.05
C GLY A 120 -9.95 -5.20 -7.19
N ILE A 121 -9.11 -4.73 -6.26
CA ILE A 121 -7.70 -5.13 -6.19
C ILE A 121 -7.64 -6.64 -5.92
N LYS A 122 -6.83 -7.36 -6.72
CA LYS A 122 -6.88 -8.83 -6.79
C LYS A 122 -6.05 -9.51 -5.71
N SER A 123 -4.99 -8.84 -5.24
CA SER A 123 -4.08 -9.37 -4.24
C SER A 123 -3.57 -8.27 -3.33
N CYS A 124 -3.37 -8.58 -2.05
CA CYS A 124 -2.77 -7.68 -1.07
C CYS A 124 -1.62 -8.36 -0.32
N TRP A 125 -0.50 -7.66 -0.14
CA TRP A 125 0.64 -8.17 0.60
C TRP A 125 0.85 -7.38 1.89
N LEU A 126 0.82 -8.07 3.04
CA LEU A 126 1.24 -7.50 4.32
C LEU A 126 2.70 -7.92 4.58
N VAL A 127 3.59 -6.95 4.64
CA VAL A 127 5.01 -7.17 4.91
C VAL A 127 5.33 -6.72 6.32
N VAL A 128 5.99 -7.60 7.10
CA VAL A 128 6.34 -7.37 8.50
C VAL A 128 7.86 -7.41 8.68
N PRO A 129 8.57 -6.28 8.46
CA PRO A 129 10.03 -6.24 8.51
C PRO A 129 10.67 -6.74 9.82
N PRO A 130 10.12 -6.44 11.03
CA PRO A 130 10.74 -6.86 12.30
C PRO A 130 10.94 -8.38 12.43
N ILE A 131 10.02 -9.17 11.84
CA ILE A 131 10.07 -10.64 11.85
C ILE A 131 10.35 -11.24 10.47
N LYS A 132 10.60 -10.40 9.45
CA LYS A 132 10.94 -10.80 8.07
C LYS A 132 9.91 -11.77 7.47
N THR A 133 8.65 -11.36 7.58
CA THR A 133 7.49 -12.13 7.16
C THR A 133 6.74 -11.39 6.07
N VAL A 134 6.20 -12.14 5.11
CA VAL A 134 5.25 -11.63 4.11
C VAL A 134 3.99 -12.49 4.16
N ALA A 135 2.82 -11.88 4.28
CA ALA A 135 1.54 -12.54 4.14
C ALA A 135 0.85 -12.07 2.85
N VAL A 136 0.55 -13.01 1.96
CA VAL A 136 -0.10 -12.74 0.67
C VAL A 136 -1.56 -13.13 0.77
N TYR A 137 -2.45 -12.14 0.61
CA TYR A 137 -3.89 -12.27 0.68
C TYR A 137 -4.46 -12.35 -0.73
N SER A 138 -5.23 -13.40 -1.02
CA SER A 138 -6.05 -13.46 -2.24
C SER A 138 -7.48 -12.96 -2.00
N GLN A 139 -7.89 -12.89 -0.73
CA GLN A 139 -9.18 -12.38 -0.24
C GLN A 139 -9.00 -11.89 1.21
N PRO A 140 -9.91 -11.04 1.76
CA PRO A 140 -9.74 -10.46 3.10
C PRO A 140 -9.46 -11.47 4.24
N SER A 141 -9.99 -12.69 4.13
CA SER A 141 -9.85 -13.76 5.13
C SER A 141 -9.02 -14.97 4.66
N HIS A 142 -8.41 -14.88 3.48
CA HIS A 142 -7.61 -15.97 2.90
C HIS A 142 -6.21 -15.48 2.54
N TYR A 143 -5.22 -16.01 3.25
CA TYR A 143 -3.81 -15.66 3.03
C TYR A 143 -2.87 -16.82 3.27
N LYS A 144 -1.68 -16.73 2.69
CA LYS A 144 -0.53 -17.60 2.95
C LYS A 144 0.62 -16.75 3.51
N THR A 145 1.34 -17.30 4.49
CA THR A 145 2.45 -16.63 5.15
C THR A 145 3.77 -17.25 4.74
N PHE A 146 4.74 -16.40 4.43
CA PHE A 146 6.08 -16.75 4.02
C PHE A 146 7.10 -16.15 4.99
N VAL A 147 8.10 -16.95 5.36
CA VAL A 147 9.15 -16.58 6.32
C VAL A 147 10.53 -16.96 5.79
N MET A 148 11.58 -16.41 6.40
CA MET A 148 12.96 -16.43 5.87
C MET A 148 13.58 -17.80 5.56
N ASP A 149 13.04 -18.89 6.12
CA ASP A 149 13.49 -20.28 5.87
C ASP A 149 12.89 -20.88 4.58
N MET A 150 11.86 -20.24 4.01
CA MET A 150 11.27 -20.61 2.73
C MET A 150 12.10 -20.06 1.56
N THR A 151 11.91 -20.61 0.37
CA THR A 151 12.65 -20.17 -0.82
C THR A 151 12.10 -18.86 -1.40
N GLU A 152 10.78 -18.75 -1.50
CA GLU A 152 10.13 -17.66 -2.21
C GLU A 152 8.77 -17.31 -1.58
N VAL A 153 8.38 -16.04 -1.74
CA VAL A 153 7.01 -15.58 -1.59
C VAL A 153 6.28 -15.91 -2.88
N ILE A 154 5.10 -16.53 -2.78
CA ILE A 154 4.29 -16.92 -3.94
C ILE A 154 2.94 -16.22 -3.85
N ASP A 155 2.61 -15.46 -4.88
CA ASP A 155 1.27 -14.96 -5.14
C ASP A 155 0.66 -15.73 -6.31
N GLU A 156 -0.28 -16.62 -6.01
CA GLU A 156 -0.94 -17.47 -7.01
C GLU A 156 -1.96 -16.71 -7.86
N VAL A 157 -2.49 -15.58 -7.37
CA VAL A 157 -3.47 -14.77 -8.10
C VAL A 157 -2.78 -13.96 -9.20
N MET A 158 -1.61 -13.42 -8.86
CA MET A 158 -0.81 -12.59 -9.75
C MET A 158 0.27 -13.37 -10.51
N ASP A 159 0.45 -14.66 -10.20
CA ASP A 159 1.54 -15.50 -10.72
C ASP A 159 2.93 -14.86 -10.49
N ILE A 160 3.15 -14.35 -9.27
CA ILE A 160 4.40 -13.70 -8.86
C ILE A 160 5.15 -14.63 -7.89
N ARG A 161 6.46 -14.76 -8.12
CA ARG A 161 7.37 -15.51 -7.24
C ARG A 161 8.62 -14.67 -6.95
N LEU A 162 8.82 -14.30 -5.70
CA LEU A 162 9.98 -13.49 -5.28
C LEU A 162 10.82 -14.23 -4.24
N PRO A 163 12.17 -14.30 -4.40
CA PRO A 163 13.03 -14.88 -3.37
C PRO A 163 12.93 -14.08 -2.06
N ILE A 164 12.41 -14.67 -0.99
CA ILE A 164 12.10 -13.94 0.25
C ILE A 164 13.34 -13.31 0.89
N GLN A 165 14.51 -13.93 0.72
CA GLN A 165 15.76 -13.40 1.24
C GLN A 165 16.15 -12.07 0.57
N LYS A 166 15.76 -11.83 -0.70
CA LYS A 166 16.05 -10.58 -1.41
C LYS A 166 15.17 -9.42 -0.98
N ILE A 167 14.03 -9.70 -0.33
CA ILE A 167 13.16 -8.66 0.24
C ILE A 167 13.83 -8.02 1.46
N PHE A 168 14.58 -8.81 2.25
CA PHE A 168 15.14 -8.39 3.55
C PHE A 168 16.67 -8.34 3.62
N ARG A 169 17.39 -8.48 2.49
CA ARG A 169 18.87 -8.41 2.40
C ARG A 169 19.32 -7.53 1.24
#